data_AF-A0A832VXR5-F1
#
_entry.id   AF-A0A832VXR5-F1
#
_cell.length_a   1.000
_cell.length_b   1.000
_cell.length_c   1.000
_cell.angle_alpha   90.00
_cell.angle_beta   90.00
_cell.angle_gamma   90.00
#
_symmetry.space_group_name_H-M   'P 1'
#
loop_
_entity.id
_entity.type
_entity.pdbx_description
1 polymer ?
#
loop_
_entity_poly.entity_id
_entity_poly.type
_entity_poly.pdbx_seq_one_letter_code
_entity_poly.pdbx_strand_id
1 'polypeptide(L)'
;MSKLTTGSFSIEDLESVQITINNIVGAAKEAAEEKAKELGPMGPTAMAGLASYRSWNLLLLDRYEPVLTPMCDQCCYCTYGPCDLSGNKRGACGIDMAGQTGREFFLRVITGTACHAAHGRHLLDHVIEVFGEDLPLNLGESNVLTPNVTICTGLSPKTLGECRAPMEYVEEQLTQLLATIHAGQESAEIDYDSKALFSGSLDHVGMEVSDIAQVSAYDFPKADPEAPLIEIGMGSIDKSKPLIVAIGHNVAGVTYIMDYMEENNLTDKMEIAGLCCTAFDMTRYKEADRRAPYAKIVGSL
;
A
#
# COMPACT_ATOMS: atom_id res chain seq x y z
N MET A 1 -32.47 -28.51 -17.25
CA MET A 1 -32.00 -27.18 -17.67
C MET A 1 -31.15 -27.39 -18.91
N SER A 2 -31.56 -26.83 -20.05
CA SER A 2 -30.88 -27.00 -21.33
C SER A 2 -29.50 -26.34 -21.31
N LYS A 3 -28.47 -27.04 -21.76
CA LYS A 3 -27.19 -26.42 -22.13
C LYS A 3 -27.47 -25.44 -23.26
N LEU A 4 -27.26 -24.15 -23.04
CA LEU A 4 -27.24 -23.16 -24.12
C LEU A 4 -26.08 -23.53 -25.06
N THR A 5 -26.39 -23.75 -26.34
CA THR A 5 -25.38 -23.94 -27.39
C THR A 5 -24.81 -22.61 -27.83
N THR A 6 -23.56 -22.61 -28.30
CA THR A 6 -22.93 -21.44 -28.94
C THR A 6 -23.83 -20.91 -30.05
N GLY A 7 -24.27 -19.65 -29.92
CA GLY A 7 -25.02 -18.93 -30.95
C GLY A 7 -24.15 -17.88 -31.61
N SER A 8 -24.24 -17.76 -32.93
CA SER A 8 -23.68 -16.63 -33.67
C SER A 8 -24.80 -15.70 -34.12
N PHE A 9 -24.54 -14.40 -34.15
CA PHE A 9 -25.35 -13.44 -34.90
C PHE A 9 -24.42 -12.66 -35.81
N SER A 10 -24.84 -12.47 -37.07
CA SER A 10 -24.16 -11.62 -38.05
C SER A 10 -25.03 -10.39 -38.29
N ILE A 11 -24.39 -9.25 -38.45
CA ILE A 11 -25.04 -8.00 -38.86
C ILE A 11 -24.25 -7.49 -40.05
N GLU A 12 -24.93 -7.31 -41.18
CA GLU A 12 -24.37 -6.82 -42.44
C GLU A 12 -25.11 -5.55 -42.88
N ASP A 13 -24.46 -4.74 -43.71
CA ASP A 13 -25.02 -3.53 -44.35
C ASP A 13 -25.54 -2.41 -43.43
N LEU A 14 -24.80 -2.08 -42.37
CA LEU A 14 -25.11 -0.91 -41.54
C LEU A 14 -24.05 0.18 -41.64
N GLU A 15 -24.50 1.42 -41.86
CA GLU A 15 -23.71 2.63 -41.68
C GLU A 15 -24.03 3.25 -40.31
N SER A 16 -23.02 3.53 -39.49
CA SER A 16 -23.13 4.17 -38.16
C SER A 16 -23.80 3.34 -37.05
N VAL A 17 -23.18 2.23 -36.62
CA VAL A 17 -23.65 1.38 -35.51
C VAL A 17 -22.69 1.38 -34.33
N GLN A 18 -23.24 1.49 -33.12
CA GLN A 18 -22.55 1.22 -31.86
C GLN A 18 -23.24 0.04 -31.16
N ILE A 19 -22.50 -1.04 -30.90
CA ILE A 19 -22.97 -2.19 -30.13
C ILE A 19 -22.37 -2.08 -28.73
N THR A 20 -23.22 -2.10 -27.69
CA THR A 20 -22.78 -2.15 -26.29
C THR A 20 -23.31 -3.44 -25.65
N ILE A 21 -22.41 -4.33 -25.25
CA ILE A 21 -22.74 -5.57 -24.55
C ILE A 21 -22.50 -5.34 -23.06
N ASN A 22 -23.57 -5.19 -22.28
CA ASN A 22 -23.45 -4.81 -20.86
C ASN A 22 -22.92 -5.95 -19.97
N ASN A 23 -23.39 -7.19 -20.15
CA ASN A 23 -22.99 -8.33 -19.33
C ASN A 23 -23.08 -9.65 -20.12
N ILE A 24 -22.01 -10.46 -20.07
CA ILE A 24 -22.00 -11.82 -20.64
C ILE A 24 -22.31 -12.82 -19.53
N VAL A 25 -23.48 -13.48 -19.63
CA VAL A 25 -23.90 -14.50 -18.67
C VAL A 25 -22.98 -15.72 -18.77
N GLY A 26 -22.20 -16.00 -17.72
CA GLY A 26 -21.29 -17.15 -17.66
C GLY A 26 -19.81 -16.81 -17.69
N ALA A 27 -19.42 -15.68 -18.29
CA ALA A 27 -18.02 -15.25 -18.38
C ALA A 27 -17.39 -15.02 -17.00
N ALA A 28 -18.15 -14.45 -16.04
CA ALA A 28 -17.68 -14.26 -14.68
C ALA A 28 -17.41 -15.59 -13.94
N LYS A 29 -18.16 -16.64 -14.27
CA LYS A 29 -18.00 -17.96 -13.68
C LYS A 29 -16.79 -18.69 -14.28
N GLU A 30 -16.61 -18.61 -15.59
CA GLU A 30 -15.43 -19.17 -16.26
C GLU A 30 -14.15 -18.45 -15.82
N ALA A 31 -14.15 -17.11 -15.74
CA ALA A 31 -13.03 -16.34 -15.22
C ALA A 31 -12.72 -16.67 -13.75
N ALA A 32 -13.74 -16.92 -12.92
CA ALA A 32 -13.55 -17.35 -11.54
C ALA A 32 -12.98 -18.78 -11.44
N GLU A 33 -13.45 -19.71 -12.29
CA GLU A 33 -12.93 -21.08 -12.37
C GLU A 33 -11.49 -21.12 -12.89
N GLU A 34 -11.13 -20.24 -13.83
CA GLU A 34 -9.77 -20.11 -14.34
C GLU A 34 -8.83 -19.51 -13.28
N LYS A 35 -9.23 -18.43 -12.60
CA LYS A 35 -8.48 -17.87 -11.46
C LYS A 35 -8.29 -18.88 -10.32
N ALA A 36 -9.29 -19.70 -10.03
CA ALA A 36 -9.20 -20.74 -9.00
C ALA A 36 -8.22 -21.86 -9.37
N LYS A 37 -7.94 -22.10 -10.65
CA LYS A 37 -6.91 -23.06 -11.08
C LYS A 37 -5.49 -22.53 -10.85
N GLU A 38 -5.29 -21.21 -10.95
CA GLU A 38 -3.98 -20.56 -10.74
C GLU A 38 -3.67 -20.37 -9.24
N LEU A 39 -4.62 -19.84 -8.47
CA LEU A 39 -4.40 -19.41 -7.08
C LEU A 39 -4.86 -20.43 -6.02
N GLY A 40 -5.54 -21.50 -6.44
CA GLY A 40 -6.23 -22.41 -5.53
C GLY A 40 -7.58 -21.86 -5.03
N PRO A 41 -8.26 -22.59 -4.14
CA PRO A 41 -9.58 -22.19 -3.63
C PRO A 41 -9.47 -20.95 -2.76
N MET A 42 -10.44 -20.03 -2.91
CA MET A 42 -10.54 -18.83 -2.09
C MET A 42 -10.72 -19.17 -0.61
N GLY A 43 -9.99 -18.46 0.25
CA GLY A 43 -10.19 -18.51 1.70
C GLY A 43 -11.52 -17.87 2.14
N PRO A 44 -11.87 -17.95 3.44
CA PRO A 44 -13.18 -17.51 3.94
C PRO A 44 -13.35 -15.99 4.03
N THR A 45 -12.31 -15.20 3.79
CA THR A 45 -12.24 -13.77 4.18
C THR A 45 -11.58 -12.89 3.11
N ALA A 46 -11.97 -13.05 1.85
CA ALA A 46 -11.62 -12.10 0.79
C ALA A 46 -12.38 -10.77 0.98
N MET A 47 -11.71 -9.64 0.75
CA MET A 47 -12.24 -8.28 0.94
C MET A 47 -12.83 -8.11 2.35
N ALA A 48 -12.02 -8.40 3.35
CA ALA A 48 -12.46 -8.57 4.73
C ALA A 48 -12.91 -7.25 5.39
N GLY A 49 -13.92 -7.34 6.26
CA GLY A 49 -14.36 -6.24 7.14
C GLY A 49 -13.57 -6.18 8.45
N LEU A 50 -13.78 -5.12 9.25
CA LEU A 50 -13.09 -4.90 10.53
C LEU A 50 -13.20 -6.09 11.50
N ALA A 51 -14.32 -6.82 11.45
CA ALA A 51 -14.59 -7.95 12.33
C ALA A 51 -14.18 -9.31 11.74
N SER A 52 -13.79 -9.37 10.47
CA SER A 52 -13.60 -10.64 9.75
C SER A 52 -12.48 -11.51 10.32
N TYR A 53 -11.40 -10.89 10.83
CA TYR A 53 -10.29 -11.61 11.45
C TYR A 53 -10.39 -11.72 12.96
N ARG A 54 -11.44 -11.18 13.58
CA ARG A 54 -11.54 -11.08 15.05
C ARG A 54 -11.35 -12.42 15.75
N SER A 55 -11.90 -13.50 15.20
CA SER A 55 -11.74 -14.84 15.76
C SER A 55 -10.27 -15.28 15.82
N TRP A 56 -9.51 -15.05 14.75
CA TRP A 56 -8.08 -15.33 14.70
C TRP A 56 -7.27 -14.39 15.59
N ASN A 57 -7.59 -13.10 15.54
CA ASN A 57 -6.90 -12.07 16.32
C ASN A 57 -7.04 -12.34 17.83
N LEU A 58 -8.22 -12.76 18.30
CA LEU A 58 -8.40 -13.12 19.71
C LEU A 58 -7.61 -14.36 20.12
N LEU A 59 -7.37 -15.32 19.23
CA LEU A 59 -6.47 -16.44 19.51
C LEU A 59 -5.01 -15.97 19.68
N LEU A 60 -4.60 -14.95 18.92
CA LEU A 60 -3.29 -14.34 19.08
C LEU A 60 -3.19 -13.57 20.40
N LEU A 61 -4.18 -12.72 20.69
CA LEU A 61 -4.20 -11.86 21.88
C LEU A 61 -4.42 -12.62 23.19
N ASP A 62 -5.04 -13.80 23.15
CA ASP A 62 -5.11 -14.72 24.30
C ASP A 62 -3.73 -15.29 24.67
N ARG A 63 -2.87 -15.52 23.67
CA ARG A 63 -1.51 -16.03 23.90
C ARG A 63 -0.50 -14.92 24.18
N TYR A 64 -0.60 -13.84 23.42
CA TYR A 64 0.28 -12.69 23.46
C TYR A 64 -0.52 -11.51 24.00
N GLU A 65 -0.76 -11.57 25.32
CA GLU A 65 -1.58 -10.58 26.02
C GLU A 65 -1.05 -9.16 25.81
N PRO A 66 -1.92 -8.19 25.49
CA PRO A 66 -1.55 -6.79 25.44
C PRO A 66 -0.97 -6.29 26.77
N VAL A 67 0.19 -5.64 26.71
CA VAL A 67 0.81 -4.99 27.87
C VAL A 67 0.66 -3.49 27.73
N LEU A 68 -0.25 -2.92 28.51
CA LEU A 68 -0.61 -1.52 28.41
C LEU A 68 0.31 -0.65 29.28
N THR A 69 1.06 0.23 28.62
CA THR A 69 1.95 1.21 29.26
C THR A 69 1.58 2.62 28.80
N PRO A 70 0.59 3.27 29.44
CA PRO A 70 0.06 4.55 28.99
C PRO A 70 1.14 5.63 28.91
N MET A 71 1.20 6.34 27.79
CA MET A 71 2.13 7.46 27.58
C MET A 71 1.69 8.75 28.30
N CYS A 72 0.41 8.83 28.65
CA CYS A 72 -0.22 9.95 29.35
C CYS A 72 -1.39 9.41 30.18
N ASP A 73 -1.61 9.96 31.38
CA ASP A 73 -2.70 9.56 32.27
C ASP A 73 -4.05 10.23 31.94
N GLN A 74 -4.16 10.90 30.79
CA GLN A 74 -5.34 11.68 30.41
C GLN A 74 -5.82 11.36 29.00
N CYS A 75 -7.11 11.57 28.76
CA CYS A 75 -7.69 11.61 27.41
C CYS A 75 -8.18 13.02 27.08
N CYS A 76 -7.72 13.56 25.94
CA CYS A 76 -8.03 14.92 25.47
C CYS A 76 -8.76 14.95 24.10
N TYR A 77 -9.47 13.88 23.74
CA TYR A 77 -10.06 13.71 22.40
C TYR A 77 -11.27 14.60 22.10
N CYS A 78 -12.00 15.07 23.11
CA CYS A 78 -13.21 15.85 22.89
C CYS A 78 -13.44 16.88 24.00
N THR A 79 -14.46 17.72 23.81
CA THR A 79 -14.78 18.84 24.69
C THR A 79 -15.34 18.44 26.06
N TYR A 80 -15.65 17.16 26.29
CA TYR A 80 -15.93 16.66 27.65
C TYR A 80 -14.67 16.52 28.50
N GLY A 81 -13.48 16.42 27.86
CA GLY A 81 -12.20 16.29 28.55
C GLY A 81 -11.49 17.63 28.80
N PRO A 82 -10.21 17.60 29.23
CA PRO A 82 -9.43 16.38 29.47
C PRO A 82 -9.98 15.51 30.61
N CYS A 83 -10.08 14.21 30.39
CA CYS A 83 -10.47 13.24 31.43
C CYS A 83 -9.21 12.68 32.10
N ASP A 84 -9.17 12.66 33.43
CA ASP A 84 -8.13 11.95 34.21
C ASP A 84 -8.46 10.44 34.24
N LEU A 85 -7.60 9.64 33.61
CA LEU A 85 -7.72 8.19 33.49
C LEU A 85 -6.80 7.43 34.46
N SER A 86 -6.04 8.13 35.31
CA SER A 86 -5.07 7.53 36.26
C SER A 86 -5.71 6.41 37.08
N GLY A 87 -5.02 5.27 37.19
CA GLY A 87 -5.52 4.11 37.93
C GLY A 87 -6.66 3.37 37.24
N ASN A 88 -6.66 3.38 35.90
CA ASN A 88 -7.69 2.77 35.06
C ASN A 88 -9.11 3.32 35.29
N LYS A 89 -9.22 4.63 35.58
CA LYS A 89 -10.51 5.31 35.67
C LYS A 89 -11.18 5.40 34.30
N ARG A 90 -12.49 5.64 34.32
CA ARG A 90 -13.29 5.91 33.12
C ARG A 90 -13.37 7.40 32.85
N GLY A 91 -13.22 7.78 31.59
CA GLY A 91 -13.51 9.13 31.12
C GLY A 91 -15.02 9.41 31.10
N ALA A 92 -15.39 10.66 30.83
CA ALA A 92 -16.79 11.09 30.82
C ALA A 92 -17.68 10.32 29.84
N CYS A 93 -17.11 9.78 28.74
CA CYS A 93 -17.83 8.96 27.76
C CYS A 93 -17.87 7.45 28.09
N GLY A 94 -17.25 7.02 29.19
CA GLY A 94 -17.31 5.64 29.69
C GLY A 94 -16.13 4.74 29.32
N ILE A 95 -15.25 5.14 28.39
CA ILE A 95 -14.01 4.41 28.08
C ILE A 95 -13.04 4.47 29.27
N ASP A 96 -12.41 3.36 29.62
CA ASP A 96 -11.36 3.31 30.65
C ASP A 96 -9.96 3.56 30.07
N MET A 97 -8.94 3.59 30.93
CA MET A 97 -7.55 3.83 30.52
C MET A 97 -7.03 2.74 29.60
N ALA A 98 -7.42 1.49 29.85
CA ALA A 98 -7.05 0.37 28.98
C ALA A 98 -7.61 0.57 27.57
N GLY A 99 -8.93 0.80 27.45
CA GLY A 99 -9.59 1.09 26.19
C GLY A 99 -9.00 2.30 25.46
N GLN A 100 -8.71 3.39 26.19
CA GLN A 100 -8.06 4.57 25.61
C GLN A 100 -6.63 4.28 25.13
N THR A 101 -5.87 3.46 25.86
CA THR A 101 -4.49 3.11 25.48
C THR A 101 -4.49 2.25 24.22
N GLY A 102 -5.38 1.26 24.13
CA GLY A 102 -5.62 0.51 22.90
C GLY A 102 -6.05 1.42 21.74
N ARG A 103 -6.94 2.40 22.01
CA ARG A 103 -7.35 3.40 21.01
C ARG A 103 -6.20 4.28 20.52
N GLU A 104 -5.32 4.73 21.42
CA GLU A 104 -4.13 5.50 21.07
C GLU A 104 -3.18 4.71 20.16
N PHE A 105 -2.91 3.45 20.52
CA PHE A 105 -2.09 2.55 19.72
C PHE A 105 -2.73 2.33 18.34
N PHE A 106 -4.01 1.97 18.32
CA PHE A 106 -4.77 1.79 17.09
C PHE A 106 -4.75 3.03 16.19
N LEU A 107 -4.87 4.25 16.74
CA LEU A 107 -4.72 5.49 15.97
C LEU A 107 -3.36 5.58 15.27
N ARG A 108 -2.27 5.18 15.96
CA ARG A 108 -0.92 5.21 15.34
C ARG A 108 -0.80 4.19 14.22
N VAL A 109 -1.36 3.00 14.40
CA VAL A 109 -1.38 1.96 13.35
C VAL A 109 -2.10 2.46 12.10
N ILE A 110 -3.34 2.95 12.21
CA ILE A 110 -4.09 3.42 11.05
C ILE A 110 -3.46 4.66 10.40
N THR A 111 -2.71 5.46 11.18
CA THR A 111 -1.94 6.59 10.64
C THR A 111 -0.81 6.08 9.75
N GLY A 112 -0.07 5.05 10.18
CA GLY A 112 0.95 4.37 9.36
C GLY A 112 0.34 3.74 8.10
N THR A 113 -0.76 3.00 8.26
CA THR A 113 -1.53 2.44 7.14
C THR A 113 -1.94 3.51 6.13
N ALA A 114 -2.44 4.66 6.62
CA ALA A 114 -2.83 5.78 5.75
C ALA A 114 -1.62 6.41 5.04
N CYS A 115 -0.45 6.49 5.67
CA CYS A 115 0.76 7.00 5.03
C CYS A 115 1.16 6.17 3.80
N HIS A 116 1.21 4.83 3.94
CA HIS A 116 1.57 3.95 2.81
C HIS A 116 0.46 3.88 1.77
N ALA A 117 -0.82 3.87 2.19
CA ALA A 117 -1.94 3.90 1.26
C ALA A 117 -1.98 5.19 0.42
N ALA A 118 -1.79 6.36 1.04
CA ALA A 118 -1.77 7.64 0.33
C ALA A 118 -0.55 7.76 -0.61
N HIS A 119 0.60 7.24 -0.19
CA HIS A 119 1.78 7.13 -1.05
C HIS A 119 1.48 6.26 -2.28
N GLY A 120 0.92 5.07 -2.07
CA GLY A 120 0.56 4.14 -3.14
C GLY A 120 -0.48 4.70 -4.10
N ARG A 121 -1.54 5.35 -3.59
CA ARG A 121 -2.55 6.03 -4.42
C ARG A 121 -1.92 7.07 -5.33
N HIS A 122 -1.11 7.98 -4.79
CA HIS A 122 -0.50 9.05 -5.58
C HIS A 122 0.44 8.48 -6.64
N LEU A 123 1.26 7.48 -6.30
CA LEU A 123 2.13 6.83 -7.28
C LEU A 123 1.32 6.13 -8.36
N LEU A 124 0.36 5.28 -7.97
CA LEU A 124 -0.43 4.46 -8.89
C LEU A 124 -1.18 5.32 -9.92
N ASP A 125 -1.86 6.37 -9.46
CA ASP A 125 -2.57 7.27 -10.36
C ASP A 125 -1.60 7.96 -11.33
N HIS A 126 -0.47 8.46 -10.83
CA HIS A 126 0.55 9.12 -11.65
C HIS A 126 1.17 8.17 -12.68
N VAL A 127 1.59 6.96 -12.28
CA VAL A 127 2.22 6.02 -13.22
C VAL A 127 1.22 5.45 -14.23
N ILE A 128 -0.06 5.33 -13.88
CA ILE A 128 -1.10 5.00 -14.87
C ILE A 128 -1.30 6.16 -15.86
N GLU A 129 -1.31 7.41 -15.39
CA GLU A 129 -1.41 8.58 -16.26
C GLU A 129 -0.25 8.66 -17.25
N VAL A 130 0.98 8.35 -16.80
CA VAL A 130 2.19 8.46 -17.61
C VAL A 130 2.41 7.26 -18.53
N PHE A 131 2.22 6.03 -18.02
CA PHE A 131 2.60 4.79 -18.73
C PHE A 131 1.40 3.96 -19.21
N GLY A 132 0.18 4.31 -18.81
CA GLY A 132 -1.04 3.61 -19.16
C GLY A 132 -1.42 2.50 -18.18
N GLU A 133 -2.71 2.18 -18.14
CA GLU A 133 -3.26 1.16 -17.24
C GLU A 133 -2.81 -0.27 -17.58
N ASP A 134 -2.49 -0.52 -18.86
CA ASP A 134 -2.06 -1.81 -19.38
C ASP A 134 -0.59 -2.13 -19.11
N LEU A 135 0.17 -1.22 -18.48
CA LEU A 135 1.57 -1.49 -18.15
C LEU A 135 1.64 -2.74 -17.24
N PRO A 136 2.38 -3.79 -17.65
CA PRO A 136 2.45 -5.03 -16.89
C PRO A 136 3.27 -4.85 -15.61
N LEU A 137 2.87 -5.55 -14.56
CA LEU A 137 3.68 -5.66 -13.34
C LEU A 137 4.89 -6.54 -13.63
N ASN A 138 6.09 -5.94 -13.62
CA ASN A 138 7.34 -6.62 -13.94
C ASN A 138 8.28 -6.60 -12.74
N LEU A 139 8.14 -7.62 -11.89
CA LEU A 139 8.81 -7.71 -10.58
C LEU A 139 9.99 -8.71 -10.57
N GLY A 140 10.32 -9.29 -11.72
CA GLY A 140 11.31 -10.37 -11.85
C GLY A 140 10.68 -11.75 -11.88
N GLU A 141 11.49 -12.78 -11.64
CA GLU A 141 11.12 -14.19 -11.76
C GLU A 141 10.23 -14.66 -10.60
N SER A 142 8.95 -14.32 -10.64
CA SER A 142 7.93 -14.82 -9.70
C SER A 142 6.60 -15.11 -10.38
N ASN A 143 5.99 -16.23 -10.03
CA ASN A 143 4.61 -16.56 -10.43
C ASN A 143 3.56 -15.98 -9.46
N VAL A 144 3.97 -15.58 -8.26
CA VAL A 144 3.11 -14.96 -7.24
C VAL A 144 3.58 -13.52 -7.06
N LEU A 145 2.95 -12.60 -7.79
CA LEU A 145 3.39 -11.22 -7.89
C LEU A 145 3.00 -10.38 -6.66
N THR A 146 1.79 -10.59 -6.14
CA THR A 146 1.18 -9.68 -5.16
C THR A 146 0.56 -10.45 -3.98
N PRO A 147 1.37 -11.11 -3.14
CA PRO A 147 0.86 -12.00 -2.10
C PRO A 147 -0.03 -11.30 -1.07
N ASN A 148 0.29 -10.09 -0.62
CA ASN A 148 -0.52 -9.39 0.39
C ASN A 148 -1.87 -8.97 -0.18
N VAL A 149 -1.87 -8.43 -1.40
CA VAL A 149 -3.09 -8.13 -2.17
C VAL A 149 -3.92 -9.41 -2.33
N THR A 150 -3.32 -10.50 -2.80
CA THR A 150 -4.04 -11.76 -3.05
C THR A 150 -4.64 -12.36 -1.78
N ILE A 151 -3.92 -12.33 -0.66
CA ILE A 151 -4.43 -12.81 0.63
C ILE A 151 -5.64 -11.97 1.09
N CYS A 152 -5.56 -10.65 1.00
CA CYS A 152 -6.59 -9.77 1.55
C CYS A 152 -7.81 -9.62 0.63
N THR A 153 -7.61 -9.70 -0.69
CA THR A 153 -8.63 -9.35 -1.69
C THR A 153 -9.08 -10.53 -2.54
N GLY A 154 -8.26 -11.59 -2.62
CA GLY A 154 -8.45 -12.66 -3.59
C GLY A 154 -8.09 -12.28 -5.04
N LEU A 155 -7.58 -11.07 -5.27
CA LEU A 155 -7.16 -10.59 -6.59
C LEU A 155 -5.68 -10.91 -6.82
N SER A 156 -5.31 -11.19 -8.07
CA SER A 156 -3.92 -11.34 -8.50
C SER A 156 -3.66 -10.40 -9.68
N PRO A 157 -3.55 -9.08 -9.43
CA PRO A 157 -3.29 -8.10 -10.48
C PRO A 157 -2.02 -8.44 -11.28
N LYS A 158 -2.07 -8.20 -12.59
CA LYS A 158 -0.96 -8.37 -13.53
C LYS A 158 -0.59 -7.07 -14.24
N THR A 159 -1.39 -6.00 -14.10
CA THR A 159 -1.12 -4.66 -14.64
C THR A 159 -1.29 -3.59 -13.57
N LEU A 160 -0.85 -2.36 -13.87
CA LEU A 160 -1.10 -1.21 -13.00
C LEU A 160 -2.60 -0.94 -12.81
N GLY A 161 -3.40 -1.00 -13.87
CA GLY A 161 -4.84 -0.76 -13.80
C GLY A 161 -5.57 -1.72 -12.86
N GLU A 162 -5.15 -2.99 -12.85
CA GLU A 162 -5.71 -4.02 -11.96
C GLU A 162 -5.40 -3.79 -10.47
N CYS A 163 -4.42 -2.94 -10.15
CA CYS A 163 -4.09 -2.56 -8.77
C CYS A 163 -5.06 -1.51 -8.17
N ARG A 164 -5.94 -0.91 -8.98
CA ARG A 164 -6.92 0.09 -8.49
C ARG A 164 -7.88 -0.50 -7.47
N ALA A 165 -8.46 -1.67 -7.75
CA ALA A 165 -9.45 -2.29 -6.87
C ALA A 165 -8.88 -2.66 -5.48
N PRO A 166 -7.67 -3.26 -5.36
CA PRO A 166 -7.01 -3.40 -4.07
C PRO A 166 -6.77 -2.08 -3.32
N MET A 167 -6.37 -1.02 -4.03
CA MET A 167 -6.13 0.29 -3.43
C MET A 167 -7.42 0.93 -2.91
N GLU A 168 -8.49 0.88 -3.70
CA GLU A 168 -9.83 1.35 -3.31
C GLU A 168 -10.37 0.63 -2.07
N TYR A 169 -10.15 -0.70 -1.99
CA TYR A 169 -10.49 -1.48 -0.80
C TYR A 169 -9.75 -0.99 0.45
N VAL A 170 -8.44 -0.73 0.38
CA VAL A 170 -7.68 -0.21 1.52
C VAL A 170 -8.20 1.16 1.96
N GLU A 171 -8.52 2.05 1.02
CA GLU A 171 -9.04 3.39 1.29
C GLU A 171 -10.45 3.37 1.91
N GLU A 172 -11.31 2.49 1.42
CA GLU A 172 -12.63 2.23 2.00
C GLU A 172 -12.47 1.79 3.47
N GLN A 173 -11.60 0.82 3.73
CA GLN A 173 -11.39 0.29 5.07
C GLN A 173 -10.72 1.30 6.00
N LEU A 174 -9.78 2.11 5.52
CA LEU A 174 -9.21 3.22 6.29
C LEU A 174 -10.28 4.23 6.74
N THR A 175 -11.26 4.52 5.89
CA THR A 175 -12.39 5.39 6.24
C THR A 175 -13.21 4.80 7.39
N GLN A 176 -13.50 3.49 7.32
CA GLN A 176 -14.20 2.80 8.41
C GLN A 176 -13.37 2.78 9.69
N LEU A 177 -12.08 2.49 9.60
CA LEU A 177 -11.16 2.41 10.74
C LEU A 177 -11.02 3.76 11.45
N LEU A 178 -10.80 4.84 10.71
CA LEU A 178 -10.71 6.18 11.26
C LEU A 178 -12.00 6.59 11.97
N ALA A 179 -13.17 6.21 11.45
CA ALA A 179 -14.44 6.49 12.11
C ALA A 179 -14.52 5.89 13.53
N THR A 180 -13.86 4.74 13.77
CA THR A 180 -13.83 4.08 15.10
C THR A 180 -12.92 4.75 16.13
N ILE A 181 -12.11 5.72 15.74
CA ILE A 181 -11.32 6.56 16.67
C ILE A 181 -12.20 7.57 17.40
N HIS A 182 -13.32 7.97 16.79
CA HIS A 182 -14.18 9.01 17.34
C HIS A 182 -14.69 8.64 18.75
N ALA A 183 -14.89 9.65 19.60
CA ALA A 183 -15.45 9.44 20.93
C ALA A 183 -16.83 8.76 20.85
N GLY A 184 -17.09 7.79 21.74
CA GLY A 184 -18.36 7.04 21.78
C GLY A 184 -18.44 5.85 20.82
N GLN A 185 -17.31 5.40 20.26
CA GLN A 185 -17.20 4.21 19.41
C GLN A 185 -16.81 2.98 20.26
N GLU A 186 -15.80 2.22 19.82
CA GLU A 186 -15.26 1.10 20.57
C GLU A 186 -14.74 1.56 21.95
N SER A 187 -14.84 0.67 22.94
CA SER A 187 -14.36 0.94 24.30
C SER A 187 -13.59 -0.22 24.90
N ALA A 188 -13.71 -1.42 24.34
CA ALA A 188 -12.92 -2.57 24.77
C ALA A 188 -11.54 -2.51 24.11
N GLU A 189 -10.51 -2.56 24.95
CA GLU A 189 -9.12 -2.55 24.49
C GLU A 189 -8.81 -3.69 23.52
N ILE A 190 -9.22 -4.91 23.86
CA ILE A 190 -8.97 -6.10 23.03
C ILE A 190 -9.59 -5.99 21.62
N ASP A 191 -10.68 -5.25 21.50
CA ASP A 191 -11.34 -4.98 20.22
C ASP A 191 -10.68 -3.84 19.44
N TYR A 192 -9.96 -2.93 20.11
CA TYR A 192 -9.05 -2.01 19.44
C TYR A 192 -7.80 -2.73 18.92
N ASP A 193 -7.23 -3.66 19.69
CA ASP A 193 -6.08 -4.44 19.22
C ASP A 193 -6.43 -5.35 18.05
N SER A 194 -7.60 -5.98 18.06
CA SER A 194 -8.07 -6.72 16.88
C SER A 194 -8.23 -5.81 15.64
N LYS A 195 -8.70 -4.57 15.81
CA LYS A 195 -8.80 -3.60 14.70
C LYS A 195 -7.41 -3.12 14.25
N ALA A 196 -6.46 -3.00 15.16
CA ALA A 196 -5.07 -2.67 14.86
C ALA A 196 -4.39 -3.79 14.05
N LEU A 197 -4.55 -5.04 14.46
CA LEU A 197 -4.06 -6.20 13.70
C LEU A 197 -4.67 -6.28 12.29
N PHE A 198 -5.98 -5.99 12.17
CA PHE A 198 -6.62 -5.87 10.87
C PHE A 198 -6.01 -4.74 10.03
N SER A 199 -5.85 -3.53 10.59
CA SER A 199 -5.19 -2.41 9.90
C SER A 199 -3.76 -2.75 9.47
N GLY A 200 -3.01 -3.52 10.27
CA GLY A 200 -1.68 -4.01 9.89
C GLY A 200 -1.70 -4.85 8.62
N SER A 201 -2.70 -5.71 8.43
CA SER A 201 -2.84 -6.46 7.17
C SER A 201 -3.08 -5.53 5.96
N LEU A 202 -3.86 -4.46 6.13
CA LEU A 202 -4.09 -3.45 5.10
C LEU A 202 -2.86 -2.59 4.81
N ASP A 203 -2.05 -2.31 5.83
CA ASP A 203 -0.79 -1.57 5.67
C ASP A 203 0.13 -2.28 4.67
N HIS A 204 0.26 -3.60 4.83
CA HIS A 204 1.02 -4.43 3.90
C HIS A 204 0.43 -4.46 2.49
N VAL A 205 -0.89 -4.36 2.33
CA VAL A 205 -1.50 -4.21 0.99
C VAL A 205 -1.14 -2.86 0.38
N GLY A 206 -1.24 -1.77 1.14
CA GLY A 206 -0.86 -0.42 0.68
C GLY A 206 0.63 -0.33 0.32
N MET A 207 1.51 -0.90 1.14
CA MET A 207 2.95 -0.99 0.87
C MET A 207 3.25 -1.82 -0.39
N GLU A 208 2.59 -2.96 -0.55
CA GLU A 208 2.79 -3.82 -1.73
C GLU A 208 2.38 -3.11 -3.02
N VAL A 209 1.18 -2.50 -3.07
CA VAL A 209 0.71 -1.72 -4.22
C VAL A 209 1.67 -0.56 -4.53
N SER A 210 2.15 0.13 -3.50
CA SER A 210 3.12 1.21 -3.65
C SER A 210 4.40 0.77 -4.36
N ASP A 211 5.04 -0.29 -3.86
CA ASP A 211 6.35 -0.70 -4.35
C ASP A 211 6.27 -1.40 -5.72
N ILE A 212 5.28 -2.27 -5.95
CA ILE A 212 5.16 -2.97 -7.24
C ILE A 212 4.88 -2.02 -8.41
N ALA A 213 4.13 -0.94 -8.15
CA ALA A 213 3.80 0.06 -9.16
C ALA A 213 5.07 0.81 -9.61
N GLN A 214 5.87 1.31 -8.66
CA GLN A 214 7.12 2.00 -8.98
C GLN A 214 8.20 1.05 -9.52
N VAL A 215 8.29 -0.19 -9.02
CA VAL A 215 9.25 -1.17 -9.57
C VAL A 215 9.01 -1.40 -11.05
N SER A 216 7.74 -1.56 -11.43
CA SER A 216 7.33 -1.83 -12.81
C SER A 216 7.45 -0.59 -13.71
N ALA A 217 7.07 0.59 -13.21
CA ALA A 217 7.04 1.83 -13.99
C ALA A 217 8.41 2.49 -14.15
N TYR A 218 9.29 2.33 -13.16
CA TYR A 218 10.56 3.07 -13.08
C TYR A 218 11.80 2.19 -13.25
N ASP A 219 11.64 0.96 -13.70
CA ASP A 219 12.70 0.00 -13.94
C ASP A 219 13.64 -0.18 -12.74
N PHE A 220 13.05 -0.37 -11.56
CA PHE A 220 13.82 -0.75 -10.39
C PHE A 220 14.39 -2.17 -10.51
N PRO A 221 15.39 -2.55 -9.69
CA PRO A 221 15.90 -3.91 -9.66
C PRO A 221 14.80 -4.95 -9.42
N LYS A 222 14.80 -6.02 -10.22
CA LYS A 222 13.71 -6.99 -10.33
C LYS A 222 14.06 -8.29 -9.62
N ALA A 223 13.80 -8.35 -8.31
CA ALA A 223 14.22 -9.45 -7.43
C ALA A 223 15.71 -9.82 -7.61
N ASP A 224 16.55 -8.79 -7.80
CA ASP A 224 17.92 -8.94 -8.27
C ASP A 224 18.90 -9.20 -7.12
N PRO A 225 19.55 -10.39 -7.06
CA PRO A 225 20.55 -10.69 -6.03
C PRO A 225 21.85 -9.90 -6.19
N GLU A 226 22.06 -9.25 -7.33
CA GLU A 226 23.26 -8.46 -7.65
C GLU A 226 22.92 -6.99 -7.93
N ALA A 227 21.86 -6.46 -7.29
CA ALA A 227 21.56 -5.04 -7.31
C ALA A 227 22.82 -4.22 -6.93
N PRO A 228 23.07 -3.08 -7.60
CA PRO A 228 24.34 -2.38 -7.48
C PRO A 228 24.55 -1.79 -6.08
N LEU A 229 25.82 -1.70 -5.68
CA LEU A 229 26.20 -1.04 -4.42
C LEU A 229 26.10 0.48 -4.58
N ILE A 230 25.39 1.12 -3.65
CA ILE A 230 25.23 2.58 -3.60
C ILE A 230 26.15 3.17 -2.53
N GLU A 231 26.80 4.28 -2.83
CA GLU A 231 27.56 5.03 -1.83
C GLU A 231 26.64 5.72 -0.82
N ILE A 232 26.92 5.53 0.47
CA ILE A 232 26.12 6.05 1.58
C ILE A 232 26.98 6.77 2.63
N GLY A 233 26.42 7.83 3.20
CA GLY A 233 26.96 8.60 4.31
C GLY A 233 27.46 9.97 3.89
N MET A 234 27.36 10.96 4.78
CA MET A 234 27.75 12.35 4.48
C MET A 234 29.18 12.52 3.93
N GLY A 235 30.07 11.56 4.20
CA GLY A 235 31.45 11.57 3.71
C GLY A 235 31.62 11.21 2.22
N SER A 236 30.61 10.62 1.57
CA SER A 236 30.66 10.29 0.13
C SER A 236 30.37 11.50 -0.78
N ILE A 237 29.86 12.60 -0.23
CA ILE A 237 29.52 13.80 -1.00
C ILE A 237 30.78 14.59 -1.36
N ASP A 238 30.98 14.83 -2.66
CA ASP A 238 32.02 15.73 -3.16
C ASP A 238 31.64 17.19 -2.89
N LYS A 239 32.30 17.79 -1.89
CA LYS A 239 32.06 19.17 -1.46
C LYS A 239 32.41 20.23 -2.51
N SER A 240 33.12 19.86 -3.57
CA SER A 240 33.45 20.79 -4.66
C SER A 240 32.33 20.94 -5.69
N LYS A 241 31.36 20.02 -5.70
CA LYS A 241 30.23 20.01 -6.64
C LYS A 241 28.99 20.66 -6.02
N PRO A 242 28.10 21.27 -6.84
CA PRO A 242 26.75 21.62 -6.41
C PRO A 242 25.99 20.37 -5.94
N LEU A 243 25.14 20.50 -4.91
CA LEU A 243 24.40 19.39 -4.32
C LEU A 243 22.89 19.67 -4.31
N ILE A 244 22.10 18.74 -4.86
CA ILE A 244 20.66 18.64 -4.62
C ILE A 244 20.43 17.57 -3.53
N VAL A 245 19.57 17.89 -2.54
CA VAL A 245 19.17 16.94 -1.50
C VAL A 245 17.66 16.73 -1.54
N ALA A 246 17.24 15.49 -1.84
CA ALA A 246 15.84 15.08 -1.78
C ALA A 246 15.50 14.50 -0.40
N ILE A 247 14.47 15.02 0.27
CA ILE A 247 14.06 14.55 1.61
C ILE A 247 12.58 14.20 1.56
N GLY A 248 12.25 12.93 1.80
CA GLY A 248 10.86 12.48 1.73
C GLY A 248 10.71 10.99 1.42
N HIS A 249 9.62 10.66 0.72
CA HIS A 249 9.22 9.28 0.45
C HIS A 249 8.88 9.05 -1.03
N ASN A 250 7.95 9.82 -1.61
CA ASN A 250 7.53 9.62 -3.00
C ASN A 250 8.63 10.07 -3.99
N VAL A 251 9.17 9.10 -4.75
CA VAL A 251 10.27 9.32 -5.71
C VAL A 251 9.81 9.96 -7.02
N ALA A 252 8.52 9.99 -7.34
CA ALA A 252 8.02 10.41 -8.65
C ALA A 252 8.56 11.77 -9.09
N GLY A 253 8.59 12.78 -8.21
CA GLY A 253 9.16 14.08 -8.57
C GLY A 253 10.68 14.04 -8.79
N VAL A 254 11.40 13.16 -8.08
CA VAL A 254 12.85 13.00 -8.20
C VAL A 254 13.23 12.33 -9.53
N THR A 255 12.38 11.46 -10.09
CA THR A 255 12.66 10.85 -11.40
C THR A 255 12.80 11.90 -12.49
N TYR A 256 11.95 12.93 -12.50
CA TYR A 256 12.06 14.05 -13.46
C TYR A 256 13.31 14.90 -13.26
N ILE A 257 13.77 15.06 -12.01
CA ILE A 257 15.04 15.74 -11.72
C ILE A 257 16.21 14.94 -12.30
N MET A 258 16.20 13.62 -12.09
CA MET A 258 17.22 12.70 -12.57
C MET A 258 17.23 12.61 -14.10
N ASP A 259 16.06 12.53 -14.74
CA ASP A 259 15.91 12.58 -16.20
C ASP A 259 16.50 13.87 -16.76
N TYR A 260 16.17 15.02 -16.18
CA TYR A 260 16.73 16.30 -16.59
C TYR A 260 18.26 16.34 -16.44
N MET A 261 18.80 15.75 -15.36
CA MET A 261 20.25 15.65 -15.17
C MET A 261 20.92 14.77 -16.23
N GLU A 262 20.31 13.63 -16.59
CA GLU A 262 20.78 12.73 -17.65
C GLU A 262 20.76 13.44 -19.02
N GLU A 263 19.64 14.05 -19.39
CA GLU A 263 19.46 14.76 -20.67
C GLU A 263 20.42 15.94 -20.86
N ASN A 264 20.84 16.58 -19.76
CA ASN A 264 21.71 17.75 -19.78
C ASN A 264 23.18 17.44 -19.43
N ASN A 265 23.57 16.16 -19.36
CA ASN A 265 24.92 15.73 -19.00
C ASN A 265 25.43 16.38 -17.69
N LEU A 266 24.61 16.31 -16.63
CA LEU A 266 24.90 16.88 -15.32
C LEU A 266 25.27 15.84 -14.25
N THR A 267 25.07 14.55 -14.52
CA THR A 267 25.21 13.45 -13.55
C THR A 267 26.61 13.35 -12.91
N ASP A 268 27.66 13.80 -13.59
CA ASP A 268 29.03 13.85 -13.06
C ASP A 268 29.47 15.24 -12.57
N LYS A 269 28.71 16.30 -12.91
CA LYS A 269 29.02 17.70 -12.59
C LYS A 269 28.41 18.19 -11.29
N MET A 270 27.34 17.53 -10.84
CA MET A 270 26.66 17.83 -9.59
C MET A 270 26.32 16.55 -8.84
N GLU A 271 26.12 16.69 -7.54
CA GLU A 271 25.68 15.62 -6.65
C GLU A 271 24.16 15.67 -6.51
N ILE A 272 23.53 14.50 -6.56
CA ILE A 272 22.15 14.32 -6.10
C ILE A 272 22.16 13.24 -5.02
N ALA A 273 21.64 13.58 -3.85
CA ALA A 273 21.56 12.65 -2.74
C ALA A 273 20.23 12.75 -1.99
N GLY A 274 19.89 11.72 -1.22
CA GLY A 274 18.64 11.71 -0.47
C GLY A 274 18.78 11.43 1.03
N LEU A 275 17.72 11.78 1.77
CA LEU A 275 17.45 11.29 3.13
C LEU A 275 16.12 10.54 3.18
N CYS A 276 16.01 9.56 4.08
CA CYS A 276 14.83 8.70 4.27
C CYS A 276 14.54 7.81 3.05
N CYS A 277 13.29 7.36 2.86
CA CYS A 277 12.92 6.39 1.83
C CYS A 277 13.19 6.88 0.40
N THR A 278 12.95 8.17 0.12
CA THR A 278 13.20 8.71 -1.23
C THR A 278 14.65 8.55 -1.65
N ALA A 279 15.60 8.52 -0.70
CA ALA A 279 17.01 8.27 -0.96
C ALA A 279 17.26 6.87 -1.54
N PHE A 280 16.55 5.86 -1.00
CA PHE A 280 16.64 4.50 -1.50
C PHE A 280 15.95 4.38 -2.86
N ASP A 281 14.74 4.92 -3.00
CA ASP A 281 13.98 4.81 -4.25
C ASP A 281 14.64 5.54 -5.42
N MET A 282 15.19 6.74 -5.21
CA MET A 282 15.93 7.44 -6.26
C MET A 282 17.17 6.66 -6.71
N THR A 283 17.79 5.88 -5.82
CA THR A 283 18.95 5.03 -6.15
C THR A 283 18.57 3.66 -6.70
N ARG A 284 17.27 3.34 -6.76
CA ARG A 284 16.72 2.18 -7.51
C ARG A 284 16.33 2.57 -8.94
N TYR A 285 16.22 3.87 -9.23
CA TYR A 285 15.69 4.38 -10.48
C TYR A 285 16.49 3.95 -11.72
N LYS A 286 15.83 3.22 -12.64
CA LYS A 286 16.42 2.61 -13.83
C LYS A 286 17.65 1.72 -13.54
N GLU A 287 17.68 1.03 -12.41
CA GLU A 287 18.79 0.14 -12.03
C GLU A 287 18.53 -1.34 -12.36
N ALA A 288 17.44 -1.66 -13.06
CA ALA A 288 17.14 -3.04 -13.49
C ALA A 288 18.22 -3.67 -14.39
N ASP A 289 19.02 -2.86 -15.09
CA ASP A 289 20.13 -3.31 -15.93
C ASP A 289 21.50 -3.24 -15.21
N ARG A 290 21.49 -2.88 -13.92
CA ARG A 290 22.69 -2.72 -13.06
C ARG A 290 23.69 -1.73 -13.63
N ARG A 291 23.21 -0.63 -14.23
CA ARG A 291 24.07 0.50 -14.58
C ARG A 291 24.85 1.00 -13.36
N ALA A 292 25.91 1.76 -13.61
CA ALA A 292 26.68 2.34 -12.52
C ALA A 292 25.84 3.45 -11.83
N PRO A 293 25.58 3.35 -10.51
CA PRO A 293 24.83 4.37 -9.81
C PRO A 293 25.59 5.71 -9.78
N TYR A 294 24.88 6.81 -9.99
CA TYR A 294 25.45 8.17 -9.89
C TYR A 294 24.89 8.98 -8.71
N ALA A 295 23.72 8.60 -8.20
CA ALA A 295 23.11 9.19 -7.01
C ALA A 295 23.68 8.58 -5.72
N LYS A 296 23.58 9.32 -4.60
CA LYS A 296 24.11 8.91 -3.29
C LYS A 296 23.05 8.95 -2.20
N ILE A 297 23.32 8.27 -1.08
CA ILE A 297 22.45 8.32 0.10
C ILE A 297 23.15 9.10 1.22
N VAL A 298 22.49 10.12 1.78
CA VAL A 298 23.02 10.84 2.94
C VAL A 298 22.84 10.01 4.21
N GLY A 299 21.64 9.51 4.46
CA GLY A 299 21.31 8.70 5.64
C GLY A 299 19.83 8.60 5.98
N SER A 300 19.54 8.12 7.20
CA SER A 300 18.20 8.09 7.78
C SER A 300 17.67 9.48 8.14
N LEU A 301 16.42 9.54 8.65
CA LEU A 301 15.88 10.71 9.36
C LEU A 301 16.75 11.11 10.55
#